data_AF-A0A2R2MKP1-F1
#
_entry.id   AF-A0A2R2MKP1-F1
#
_cell.length_a   1.000
_cell.length_b   1.000
_cell.length_c   1.000
_cell.angle_alpha   90.00
_cell.angle_beta   90.00
_cell.angle_gamma   90.00
#
_symmetry.space_group_name_H-M   'P 1'
#
loop_
_entity.id
_entity.type
_entity.pdbx_description
1 polymer ?
#
loop_
_entity_poly.entity_id
_entity_poly.type
_entity_poly.pdbx_seq_one_letter_code
_entity_poly.pdbx_strand_id
1 'polypeptide(L)'
;MVARGLLDTLRQVAETGDDITKLLQIMIQLSEDPEPTVRSELMEQVPHIAMFCQENRHITPLKDTVPMYLMPMVVQYLMDTNGQVGDTWCHLDTNGQVRKTSQAALLVLLEQELVER
;
A
#
# COMPACT_ATOMS: atom_id res chain seq x y z
N MET A 1 -8.14 11.28 -5.53
CA MET A 1 -7.17 11.63 -6.59
C MET A 1 -5.72 11.66 -6.12
N VAL A 2 -5.45 11.64 -4.81
CA VAL A 2 -4.10 11.91 -4.25
C VAL A 2 -3.18 10.69 -4.41
N ALA A 3 -3.69 9.47 -4.19
CA ALA A 3 -2.86 8.27 -4.24
C ALA A 3 -2.50 7.83 -5.68
N ARG A 4 -3.35 8.15 -6.67
CA ARG A 4 -3.13 7.73 -8.08
C ARG A 4 -1.84 8.24 -8.70
N GLY A 5 -1.29 9.35 -8.20
CA GLY A 5 0.00 9.88 -8.66
C GLY A 5 1.22 9.16 -8.07
N LEU A 6 1.05 8.30 -7.05
CA LEU A 6 2.18 7.71 -6.32
C LEU A 6 3.06 6.85 -7.22
N LEU A 7 2.47 6.06 -8.12
CA LEU A 7 3.26 5.24 -9.06
C LEU A 7 4.06 6.10 -10.03
N ASP A 8 3.46 7.18 -10.55
CA ASP A 8 4.15 8.08 -11.47
C ASP A 8 5.26 8.86 -10.78
N THR A 9 5.07 9.25 -9.52
CA THR A 9 6.14 9.80 -8.69
C THR A 9 7.23 8.76 -8.42
N LEU A 10 6.87 7.53 -8.07
CA LEU A 10 7.82 6.44 -7.82
C LEU A 10 8.71 6.19 -9.03
N ARG A 11 8.13 6.17 -10.24
CA ARG A 11 8.87 6.04 -11.50
C ARG A 11 9.88 7.16 -11.73
N GLN A 12 9.55 8.39 -11.34
CA GLN A 12 10.44 9.55 -11.49
C GLN A 12 11.58 9.54 -10.47
N VAL A 13 11.34 9.01 -9.26
CA VAL A 13 12.33 9.01 -8.18
C VAL A 13 13.12 7.71 -8.05
N ALA A 14 12.83 6.71 -8.88
CA ALA A 14 13.44 5.37 -8.79
C ALA A 14 14.98 5.38 -8.90
N GLU A 15 15.56 6.40 -9.53
CA GLU A 15 17.02 6.56 -9.65
C GLU A 15 17.66 7.17 -8.39
N THR A 16 16.85 7.74 -7.48
CA THR A 16 17.30 8.44 -6.27
C THR A 16 16.77 7.75 -5.01
N GLY A 17 17.59 6.89 -4.39
CA GLY A 17 17.19 6.07 -3.24
C GLY A 17 16.62 6.83 -2.02
N ASP A 18 17.08 8.05 -1.75
CA ASP A 18 16.56 8.91 -0.66
C ASP A 18 15.10 9.33 -0.92
N ASP A 19 14.77 9.62 -2.19
CA ASP A 19 13.43 10.05 -2.57
C ASP A 19 12.43 8.89 -2.60
N ILE A 20 12.89 7.65 -2.88
CA ILE A 20 12.09 6.45 -2.69
C ILE A 20 11.67 6.31 -1.22
N THR A 21 12.60 6.51 -0.29
CA THR A 21 12.32 6.41 1.15
C THR A 21 11.28 7.44 1.60
N LYS A 22 11.38 8.68 1.11
CA LYS A 22 10.35 9.72 1.37
C LYS A 22 9.00 9.32 0.81
N LEU A 23 8.94 8.74 -0.38
CA LEU A 23 7.69 8.31 -0.98
C LEU A 23 7.03 7.17 -0.18
N LEU A 24 7.82 6.21 0.32
CA LEU A 24 7.33 5.16 1.20
C LEU A 24 6.75 5.73 2.51
N GLN A 25 7.38 6.76 3.09
CA GLN A 25 6.83 7.45 4.26
C GLN A 25 5.49 8.13 3.95
N ILE A 26 5.35 8.78 2.78
CA ILE A 26 4.09 9.37 2.33
C ILE A 26 3.01 8.28 2.19
N MET A 27 3.35 7.10 1.65
CA MET A 27 2.41 5.99 1.55
C MET A 27 1.92 5.51 2.92
N ILE A 28 2.82 5.43 3.91
CA ILE A 28 2.44 5.09 5.29
C ILE A 28 1.49 6.13 5.85
N GLN A 29 1.78 7.42 5.67
CA GLN A 29 0.88 8.50 6.13
C GLN A 29 -0.50 8.42 5.47
N LEU A 30 -0.56 8.15 4.17
CA LEU A 30 -1.83 7.95 3.45
C LEU A 30 -2.59 6.71 3.92
N SER A 31 -1.89 5.69 4.44
CA SER A 31 -2.52 4.52 5.05
C SER A 31 -3.12 4.82 6.43
N GLU A 32 -2.78 5.95 7.05
CA GLU A 32 -3.37 6.37 8.32
C GLU A 32 -4.37 7.51 8.15
N ASP A 33 -4.70 7.86 6.89
CA ASP A 33 -5.58 8.98 6.59
C ASP A 33 -6.99 8.75 7.18
N PRO A 34 -7.56 9.75 7.87
CA PRO A 34 -8.88 9.61 8.48
C PRO A 34 -9.98 9.31 7.44
N GLU A 35 -9.79 9.73 6.19
CA GLU A 35 -10.73 9.55 5.10
C GLU A 35 -10.61 8.14 4.48
N PRO A 36 -11.64 7.27 4.59
CA PRO A 36 -11.60 5.91 4.04
C PRO A 36 -11.40 5.88 2.52
N THR A 37 -11.88 6.91 1.81
CA THR A 37 -11.70 7.00 0.37
C THR A 37 -10.22 7.15 -0.01
N VAL A 38 -9.44 7.96 0.72
CA VAL A 38 -7.99 8.09 0.51
C VAL A 38 -7.27 6.76 0.75
N ARG A 39 -7.58 6.08 1.85
CA ARG A 39 -7.02 4.75 2.16
C ARG A 39 -7.37 3.72 1.09
N SER A 40 -8.60 3.73 0.59
CA SER A 40 -9.02 2.83 -0.50
C SER A 40 -8.30 3.13 -1.82
N GLU A 41 -8.12 4.40 -2.18
CA GLU A 41 -7.35 4.77 -3.37
C GLU A 41 -5.89 4.30 -3.26
N LEU A 42 -5.28 4.38 -2.07
CA LEU A 42 -3.94 3.84 -1.84
C LEU A 42 -3.93 2.33 -2.10
N MET A 43 -4.90 1.58 -1.58
CA MET A 43 -5.01 0.13 -1.81
C MET A 43 -5.22 -0.22 -3.29
N GLU A 44 -5.92 0.62 -4.07
CA GLU A 44 -6.02 0.44 -5.53
C GLU A 44 -4.64 0.54 -6.22
N GLN A 45 -3.72 1.33 -5.67
CA GLN A 45 -2.38 1.53 -6.25
C GLN A 45 -1.35 0.48 -5.82
N VAL A 46 -1.57 -0.18 -4.68
CA VAL A 46 -0.62 -1.17 -4.12
C VAL A 46 -0.18 -2.23 -5.15
N PRO A 47 -1.06 -2.86 -5.95
CA PRO A 47 -0.64 -3.87 -6.90
C PRO A 47 0.31 -3.33 -7.98
N HIS A 48 0.04 -2.13 -8.48
CA HIS A 48 0.86 -1.50 -9.51
C HIS A 48 2.23 -1.07 -8.96
N ILE A 49 2.26 -0.57 -7.73
CA ILE A 49 3.51 -0.23 -7.03
C ILE A 49 4.33 -1.50 -6.76
N ALA A 50 3.70 -2.57 -6.29
CA ALA A 50 4.38 -3.84 -6.04
C ALA A 50 4.99 -4.44 -7.30
N MET A 51 4.26 -4.40 -8.43
CA MET A 51 4.77 -4.83 -9.73
C MET A 51 6.00 -4.01 -10.14
N PHE A 52 5.94 -2.68 -10.02
CA PHE A 52 7.07 -1.81 -10.31
C PHE A 52 8.29 -2.12 -9.43
N CYS A 53 8.09 -2.34 -8.12
CA CYS A 53 9.17 -2.72 -7.20
C CYS A 53 9.80 -4.06 -7.59
N GLN A 54 9.01 -5.03 -8.04
CA GLN A 54 9.50 -6.33 -8.49
C GLN A 54 10.32 -6.24 -9.78
N GLU A 55 9.83 -5.49 -10.78
CA GLU A 55 10.54 -5.23 -12.03
C GLU A 55 11.89 -4.52 -11.76
N ASN A 56 11.91 -3.65 -10.76
CA ASN A 56 13.07 -2.84 -10.38
C ASN A 56 13.76 -3.34 -9.11
N ARG A 57 13.65 -4.64 -8.79
CA ARG A 57 14.21 -5.24 -7.56
C ARG A 57 15.73 -5.12 -7.39
N HIS A 58 16.43 -4.70 -8.43
CA HIS A 58 17.87 -4.44 -8.42
C HIS A 58 18.21 -3.08 -7.77
N ILE A 59 17.23 -2.17 -7.69
CA ILE A 59 17.36 -0.86 -7.06
C ILE A 59 17.07 -1.01 -5.57
N THR A 60 18.04 -0.62 -4.74
CA THR A 60 17.82 -0.47 -3.30
C THR A 60 17.21 0.92 -3.07
N PRO A 61 16.06 1.07 -2.39
CA PRO A 61 15.40 0.11 -1.49
C PRO A 61 14.19 -0.67 -2.04
N LEU A 62 13.89 -0.61 -3.35
CA LEU A 62 12.66 -1.20 -3.93
C LEU A 62 12.49 -2.71 -3.69
N LYS A 63 13.59 -3.44 -3.62
CA LYS A 63 13.60 -4.88 -3.34
C LYS A 63 12.79 -5.25 -2.08
N ASP A 64 12.95 -4.48 -1.01
CA ASP A 64 12.39 -4.81 0.30
C ASP A 64 11.03 -4.13 0.52
N THR A 65 10.61 -3.23 -0.38
CA THR A 65 9.36 -2.46 -0.30
C THR A 65 8.12 -3.36 -0.14
N VAL A 66 8.01 -4.40 -0.97
CA VAL A 66 6.83 -5.28 -0.97
C VAL A 66 6.69 -6.05 0.34
N PRO A 67 7.69 -6.85 0.78
CA PRO A 67 7.56 -7.63 2.01
C PRO A 67 7.59 -6.78 3.29
N MET A 68 8.32 -5.66 3.32
CA MET A 68 8.50 -4.87 4.55
C MET A 68 7.44 -3.80 4.77
N TYR A 69 6.79 -3.31 3.70
CA TYR A 69 5.85 -2.18 3.80
C TYR A 69 4.47 -2.50 3.24
N LEU A 70 4.39 -2.94 1.98
CA LEU A 70 3.10 -3.14 1.32
C LEU A 70 2.32 -4.31 1.92
N MET A 71 3.00 -5.43 2.18
CA MET A 71 2.35 -6.62 2.75
C MET A 71 1.79 -6.39 4.16
N PRO A 72 2.56 -5.85 5.13
CA PRO A 72 2.01 -5.52 6.45
C PRO A 72 0.80 -4.59 6.38
N MET A 73 0.83 -3.59 5.50
CA MET A 73 -0.28 -2.65 5.30
C MET A 73 -1.54 -3.34 4.76
N VAL A 74 -1.39 -4.17 3.71
CA VAL A 74 -2.51 -4.96 3.16
C VAL A 74 -3.09 -5.88 4.22
N VAL A 75 -2.25 -6.61 4.95
CA VAL A 75 -2.68 -7.54 6.01
C VAL A 75 -3.40 -6.81 7.15
N GLN A 76 -2.92 -5.62 7.56
CA GLN A 76 -3.59 -4.80 8.57
C GLN A 76 -5.03 -4.47 8.16
N TYR A 77 -5.26 -4.00 6.93
CA TYR A 77 -6.61 -3.73 6.44
C TYR A 77 -7.47 -4.98 6.24
N LEU A 78 -6.85 -6.11 5.92
CA LEU A 78 -7.52 -7.40 5.86
C LEU A 78 -7.90 -7.95 7.23
N MET A 79 -7.29 -7.47 8.32
CA MET A 79 -7.60 -7.84 9.71
C MET A 79 -8.44 -6.80 10.46
N ASP A 80 -8.62 -5.59 9.92
CA ASP A 80 -9.45 -4.52 10.50
C ASP A 80 -10.97 -4.83 10.37
N THR A 81 -11.43 -5.96 10.92
CA THR A 81 -12.82 -6.47 10.78
C THR A 81 -13.82 -5.68 11.62
N ASN A 82 -13.35 -4.78 12.47
CA ASN A 82 -14.09 -4.17 13.55
C ASN A 82 -13.17 -3.10 14.15
N GLY A 83 -13.50 -1.82 13.94
CA GLY A 83 -12.69 -0.64 14.32
C GLY A 83 -12.46 -0.47 15.82
N GLN A 84 -11.75 -1.40 16.44
CA GLN A 84 -11.13 -1.28 17.75
C GLN A 84 -9.81 -2.05 17.75
N VAL A 85 -8.72 -1.29 17.65
CA VAL A 85 -7.40 -1.72 18.11
C VAL A 85 -7.00 -0.73 19.22
N GLY A 86 -7.37 -1.03 20.47
CA GLY A 86 -7.11 -0.17 21.64
C GLY A 86 -8.02 1.06 21.76
N ASP A 87 -7.54 2.11 22.45
CA ASP A 87 -8.29 3.37 22.73
C ASP A 87 -8.46 4.29 21.50
N THR A 88 -7.89 3.93 20.36
CA THR A 88 -7.95 4.74 19.14
C THR A 88 -9.13 4.28 18.28
N TRP A 89 -10.09 5.17 18.06
CA TRP A 89 -11.17 4.97 17.10
C TRP A 89 -10.60 4.92 15.69
N CYS A 90 -10.38 3.72 15.16
CA CYS A 90 -10.18 3.52 13.72
C CYS A 90 -11.49 3.91 13.05
N HIS A 91 -11.48 5.06 12.37
CA HIS A 91 -12.66 5.62 11.70
C HIS A 91 -13.34 4.55 10.84
N LEU A 92 -14.57 4.24 11.25
CA LEU A 92 -15.51 3.29 10.69
C LEU A 92 -15.49 3.35 9.15
N ASP A 93 -14.82 2.40 8.49
CA ASP A 93 -15.08 2.12 7.08
C ASP A 93 -16.46 1.44 7.00
N THR A 94 -17.51 2.28 6.98
CA THR A 94 -18.92 1.89 7.10
C THR A 94 -19.38 0.91 6.01
N ASN A 95 -18.61 0.77 4.92
CA ASN A 95 -18.94 -0.09 3.77
C ASN A 95 -17.94 -1.24 3.55
N GLY A 96 -16.89 -1.32 4.38
CA GLY A 96 -15.77 -2.24 4.18
C GLY A 96 -15.06 -2.02 2.84
N GLN A 97 -15.11 -0.80 2.30
CA GLN A 97 -14.52 -0.47 1.01
C GLN A 97 -13.01 -0.70 1.00
N VAL A 98 -12.31 -0.21 2.02
CA VAL A 98 -10.86 -0.38 2.17
C VAL A 98 -10.52 -1.86 2.23
N ARG A 99 -11.26 -2.65 3.03
CA ARG A 99 -11.06 -4.10 3.11
C ARG A 99 -11.24 -4.80 1.77
N LYS A 100 -12.31 -4.50 1.04
CA LYS A 100 -12.59 -5.09 -0.28
C LYS A 100 -11.49 -4.75 -1.27
N THR A 101 -11.02 -3.50 -1.27
CA THR A 101 -9.90 -3.09 -2.12
C THR A 101 -8.59 -3.77 -1.71
N SER A 102 -8.31 -3.92 -0.41
CA SER A 102 -7.15 -4.68 0.07
C SER A 102 -7.22 -6.17 -0.31
N GLN A 103 -8.41 -6.78 -0.31
CA GLN A 103 -8.62 -8.15 -0.79
C GLN A 103 -8.32 -8.27 -2.28
N ALA A 104 -8.85 -7.34 -3.08
CA ALA A 104 -8.56 -7.29 -4.52
C ALA A 104 -7.06 -7.08 -4.77
N ALA A 105 -6.42 -6.19 -4.01
CA ALA A 105 -4.99 -5.95 -4.10
C ALA A 105 -4.18 -7.22 -3.77
N LEU A 106 -4.47 -7.88 -2.65
CA LEU A 106 -3.81 -9.13 -2.26
C LEU A 106 -3.98 -10.21 -3.34
N LEU A 107 -5.19 -10.35 -3.89
CA LEU A 107 -5.45 -11.33 -4.95
C LEU A 107 -4.53 -11.09 -6.14
N VAL A 108 -4.40 -9.84 -6.60
CA VAL A 108 -3.47 -9.49 -7.68
C VAL A 108 -2.02 -9.77 -7.29
N LEU A 109 -1.60 -9.43 -6.07
CA LEU A 109 -0.23 -9.73 -5.61
C LEU A 109 0.08 -11.24 -5.65
N LEU A 110 -0.87 -12.08 -5.26
CA LEU A 110 -0.75 -13.54 -5.29
C LEU A 110 -0.79 -14.10 -6.72
N GLU A 111 -1.65 -13.58 -7.58
CA GLU A 111 -1.76 -13.98 -9.00
C GLU A 111 -0.49 -13.63 -9.79
N GLN A 112 0.17 -12.54 -9.42
CA GLN A 112 1.41 -12.09 -10.04
C GLN A 112 2.68 -12.68 -9.38
N GLU A 113 2.53 -13.61 -8.43
CA GLU A 113 3.63 -14.24 -7.68
C GLU A 113 4.58 -13.21 -7.01
N LEU A 114 4.05 -12.03 -6.66
CA LEU A 114 4.80 -10.95 -6.00
C LEU A 114 5.01 -11.22 -4.51
N VAL A 115 4.28 -12.19 -3.97
CA VAL A 115 4.29 -12.61 -2.57
C VAL A 115 4.19 -14.13 -2.56
N GLU A 116 5.00 -14.78 -1.73
CA GLU A 116 4.93 -16.24 -1.54
C GLU A 116 3.63 -16.64 -0.83
N ARG A 117 3.07 -17.79 -1.23
CA ARG A 117 1.82 -18.35 -0.70
C ARG A 117 1.96 -18.90 0.71
#